data_AF-A0A088QGT1-F1
#
_entry.id   AF-A0A088QGT1-F1
#
_cell.length_a   1.000
_cell.length_b   1.000
_cell.length_c   1.000
_cell.angle_alpha   90.00
_cell.angle_beta   90.00
_cell.angle_gamma   90.00
#
_symmetry.space_group_name_H-M   'P 1'
#
loop_
_entity.id
_entity.type
_entity.pdbx_description
1 polymer ?
#
loop_
_entity_poly.entity_id
_entity_poly.type
_entity_poly.pdbx_seq_one_letter_code
_entity_poly.pdbx_strand_id
1 'polypeptide(L)'
;MSAVEVTKENIDKLVADLRMFATGSYLQPEEREFWEPLFDEAVADQVGEVLREAAAGIDQAAELAVDKREEAATQAVENCLQRVAAIEHEHGGSIFDEELDEILVIINSATKAVGLDLPAVKAESYFEME
;
A
#
# COMPACT_ATOMS: atom_id res chain seq x y z
N MET A 1 8.41 0.04 -18.67
CA MET A 1 8.84 0.05 -17.26
C MET A 1 7.77 -0.72 -16.51
N SER A 2 8.16 -1.69 -15.69
CA SER A 2 7.22 -2.53 -14.95
C SER A 2 6.59 -1.77 -13.77
N ALA A 3 5.45 -2.26 -13.29
CA ALA A 3 4.80 -1.78 -12.09
C ALA A 3 5.73 -1.96 -10.87
N VAL A 4 6.44 -3.09 -10.77
CA VAL A 4 7.41 -3.33 -9.69
C VAL A 4 8.56 -2.32 -9.73
N GLU A 5 9.12 -2.03 -10.90
CA GLU A 5 10.23 -1.07 -11.02
C GLU A 5 9.80 0.35 -10.63
N VAL A 6 8.65 0.84 -11.10
CA VAL A 6 8.22 2.23 -10.84
C VAL A 6 7.82 2.47 -9.39
N THR A 7 7.34 1.44 -8.70
CA THR A 7 6.81 1.58 -7.33
C THR A 7 7.84 1.30 -6.26
N LYS A 8 8.95 0.63 -6.60
CA LYS A 8 9.93 0.14 -5.63
C LYS A 8 10.39 1.21 -4.63
N GLU A 9 10.82 2.37 -5.11
CA GLU A 9 11.35 3.44 -4.24
C GLU A 9 10.27 4.01 -3.32
N ASN A 10 9.04 4.20 -3.83
CA ASN A 10 7.92 4.70 -3.03
C ASN A 10 7.46 3.69 -1.97
N ILE A 11 7.44 2.39 -2.31
CA ILE A 11 7.15 1.34 -1.33
C ILE A 11 8.25 1.30 -0.25
N ASP A 12 9.52 1.34 -0.66
CA ASP A 12 10.65 1.32 0.27
C ASP A 12 10.60 2.54 1.22
N LYS A 13 10.21 3.71 0.72
CA LYS A 13 10.00 4.94 1.50
C LYS A 13 8.84 4.81 2.50
N LEU A 14 7.65 4.42 2.03
CA LEU A 14 6.48 4.23 2.89
C LEU A 14 6.76 3.24 4.03
N VAL A 15 7.42 2.12 3.73
CA VAL A 15 7.81 1.13 4.76
C VAL A 15 8.77 1.72 5.78
N ALA A 16 9.70 2.58 5.36
CA ALA A 16 10.60 3.26 6.27
C ALA A 16 9.85 4.26 7.18
N ASP A 17 8.91 5.02 6.62
CA ASP A 17 8.10 5.98 7.36
C ASP A 17 7.19 5.26 8.38
N LEU A 18 6.48 4.19 7.97
CA LEU A 18 5.68 3.35 8.86
C LEU A 18 6.52 2.75 10.00
N ARG A 19 7.72 2.25 9.71
CA ARG A 19 8.64 1.74 10.75
C ARG A 19 9.11 2.85 11.68
N MET A 20 9.32 4.06 11.16
CA MET A 20 9.68 5.22 11.98
C MET A 20 8.57 5.54 12.98
N PHE A 21 7.32 5.51 12.53
CA PHE A 21 6.13 5.72 13.37
C PHE A 21 5.94 4.61 14.39
N ALA A 22 6.02 3.34 13.98
CA ALA A 22 5.87 2.19 14.89
C ALA A 22 6.96 2.11 15.97
N THR A 23 8.13 2.69 15.72
CA THR A 23 9.26 2.67 16.68
C THR A 23 9.40 3.95 17.49
N GLY A 24 8.74 5.04 17.08
CA GLY A 24 8.92 6.37 17.66
C GLY A 24 10.33 6.91 17.43
N SER A 25 11.04 6.47 16.39
CA SER A 25 12.44 6.85 16.17
C SER A 25 12.62 8.31 15.70
N TYR A 26 11.53 8.97 15.33
CA TYR A 26 11.47 10.41 15.07
C TYR A 26 11.42 11.28 16.33
N LEU A 27 11.11 10.68 17.49
CA LEU A 27 10.97 11.38 18.76
C LEU A 27 12.32 11.57 19.46
N GLN A 28 12.41 12.63 20.26
CA GLN A 28 13.53 12.77 21.20
C GLN A 28 13.46 11.68 22.28
N PRO A 29 14.61 11.26 22.87
CA PRO A 29 14.61 10.23 23.91
C PRO A 29 13.64 10.49 25.06
N GLU A 30 13.49 11.75 25.47
CA GLU A 30 12.61 12.19 26.55
C GLU A 30 11.13 12.12 26.16
N GLU A 31 10.80 12.35 24.89
CA GLU A 31 9.44 12.21 24.36
C GLU A 31 9.08 10.73 24.20
N ARG A 32 10.06 9.91 23.80
CA ARG A 32 9.90 8.47 23.60
C ARG A 32 9.64 7.70 24.89
N GLU A 33 10.06 8.21 26.05
CA GLU A 33 9.86 7.56 27.36
C GLU A 33 8.38 7.38 27.73
N PHE A 34 7.52 8.32 27.31
CA PHE A 34 6.09 8.33 27.63
C PHE A 34 5.20 8.06 26.43
N TRP A 35 5.80 7.65 25.30
CA TRP A 35 5.10 7.40 24.05
C TRP A 35 4.74 5.92 23.93
N GLU A 36 3.55 5.66 23.37
CA GLU A 36 3.09 4.32 23.01
C GLU A 36 2.87 4.24 21.50
N PRO A 37 3.31 3.16 20.84
CA PRO A 37 3.09 2.98 19.41
C PRO A 37 1.60 2.82 19.08
N LEU A 38 1.19 3.41 17.96
CA LEU A 38 -0.15 3.22 17.41
C LEU A 38 -0.34 1.79 16.87
N PHE A 39 0.73 1.19 16.37
CA PHE A 39 0.74 -0.14 15.77
C PHE A 39 2.12 -0.79 15.90
N ASP A 40 2.17 -2.12 15.75
CA ASP A 40 3.41 -2.89 15.82
C ASP A 40 4.34 -2.60 14.63
N GLU A 41 5.66 -2.71 14.83
CA GLU A 41 6.65 -2.55 13.76
C GLU A 41 6.40 -3.48 12.56
N ALA A 42 5.80 -4.64 12.81
CA ALA A 42 5.45 -5.61 11.78
C ALA A 42 4.47 -5.06 10.73
N VAL A 43 3.65 -4.05 11.06
CA VAL A 43 2.71 -3.43 10.11
C VAL A 43 3.44 -2.85 8.91
N ALA A 44 4.61 -2.25 9.13
CA ALA A 44 5.42 -1.69 8.04
C ALA A 44 5.79 -2.77 7.01
N ASP A 45 6.22 -3.94 7.49
CA ASP A 45 6.59 -5.05 6.60
C ASP A 45 5.37 -5.67 5.92
N GLN A 46 4.25 -5.81 6.63
CA GLN A 46 3.00 -6.33 6.09
C GLN A 46 2.45 -5.45 4.95
N VAL A 47 2.36 -4.13 5.16
CA VAL A 47 1.93 -3.18 4.13
C VAL A 47 2.88 -3.21 2.94
N GLY A 48 4.19 -3.23 3.20
CA GLY A 48 5.21 -3.33 2.15
C GLY A 48 5.07 -4.59 1.31
N GLU A 49 4.81 -5.74 1.93
CA GLU A 49 4.59 -7.02 1.24
C GLU A 49 3.34 -6.95 0.36
N VAL A 50 2.21 -6.49 0.91
CA VAL A 50 0.94 -6.35 0.19
C VAL A 50 1.10 -5.48 -1.06
N LEU A 51 1.79 -4.33 -0.96
CA LEU A 51 2.01 -3.44 -2.10
C LEU A 51 2.92 -4.04 -3.17
N ARG A 52 3.96 -4.79 -2.77
CA ARG A 52 4.85 -5.46 -3.74
C ARG A 52 4.13 -6.58 -4.47
N GLU A 53 3.30 -7.34 -3.75
CA GLU A 53 2.45 -8.36 -4.34
C GLU A 53 1.46 -7.75 -5.34
N ALA A 54 0.85 -6.62 -5.00
CA ALA A 54 -0.04 -5.89 -5.90
C ALA A 54 0.69 -5.43 -7.17
N ALA A 55 1.87 -4.81 -7.04
CA ALA A 55 2.68 -4.41 -8.18
C ALA A 55 3.06 -5.60 -9.08
N ALA A 56 3.48 -6.72 -8.49
CA ALA A 56 3.79 -7.93 -9.23
C ALA A 56 2.55 -8.56 -9.90
N GLY A 57 1.38 -8.48 -9.27
CA GLY A 57 0.11 -8.91 -9.84
C GLY A 57 -0.33 -8.04 -11.02
N ILE A 58 -0.10 -6.73 -10.94
CA ILE A 58 -0.37 -5.78 -12.03
C ILE A 58 0.55 -6.06 -13.23
N ASP A 59 1.85 -6.33 -13.00
CA ASP A 59 2.77 -6.75 -14.07
C ASP A 59 2.30 -8.03 -14.76
N GLN A 60 1.94 -9.06 -13.97
CA GLN A 60 1.41 -10.32 -14.50
C GLN A 60 0.12 -10.11 -15.29
N ALA A 61 -0.78 -9.25 -14.81
CA ALA A 61 -2.02 -8.94 -15.50
C ALA A 61 -1.75 -8.31 -16.87
N ALA A 62 -0.75 -7.43 -16.97
CA ALA A 62 -0.38 -6.78 -18.23
C ALA A 62 0.13 -7.75 -19.31
N GLU A 63 0.62 -8.93 -18.93
CA GLU A 63 1.06 -9.99 -19.83
C GLU A 63 -0.11 -10.87 -20.36
N LEU A 64 -1.30 -10.75 -19.78
CA LEU A 64 -2.49 -11.49 -20.21
C LEU A 64 -3.05 -10.97 -21.53
N ALA A 65 -4.00 -11.73 -22.08
CA ALA A 65 -4.79 -11.29 -23.22
C ALA A 65 -5.53 -9.97 -22.92
N VAL A 66 -5.71 -9.14 -23.95
CA VAL A 66 -6.27 -7.77 -23.83
C VAL A 66 -7.63 -7.76 -23.15
N ASP A 67 -8.45 -8.78 -23.36
CA ASP A 67 -9.79 -8.93 -22.77
C ASP A 67 -9.77 -9.34 -21.29
N LYS A 68 -8.62 -9.73 -20.74
CA LYS A 68 -8.47 -10.23 -19.35
C LYS A 68 -7.55 -9.39 -18.47
N ARG A 69 -6.65 -8.61 -19.06
CA ARG A 69 -5.64 -7.85 -18.32
C ARG A 69 -6.24 -6.82 -17.36
N GLU A 70 -7.34 -6.17 -17.74
CA GLU A 70 -7.98 -5.14 -16.90
C GLU A 70 -8.70 -5.77 -15.71
N GLU A 71 -9.41 -6.86 -15.91
CA GLU A 71 -10.05 -7.64 -14.84
C GLU A 71 -9.02 -8.17 -13.84
N ALA A 72 -7.94 -8.80 -14.34
CA ALA A 72 -6.89 -9.34 -13.48
C ALA A 72 -6.16 -8.25 -12.69
N ALA A 73 -5.88 -7.09 -13.31
CA ALA A 73 -5.26 -5.97 -12.62
C ALA A 73 -6.20 -5.33 -11.58
N THR A 74 -7.49 -5.24 -11.91
CA THR A 74 -8.52 -4.75 -10.96
C THR A 74 -8.57 -5.66 -9.73
N GLN A 75 -8.57 -6.98 -9.93
CA GLN A 75 -8.51 -7.94 -8.83
C GLN A 75 -7.25 -7.81 -7.98
N ALA A 76 -6.09 -7.56 -8.60
CA ALA A 76 -4.83 -7.34 -7.87
C ALA A 76 -4.91 -6.08 -6.99
N VAL A 77 -5.53 -5.01 -7.50
CA VAL A 77 -5.77 -3.76 -6.78
C VAL A 77 -6.76 -3.96 -5.63
N GLU A 78 -7.91 -4.59 -5.87
CA GLU A 78 -8.93 -4.84 -4.84
C GLU A 78 -8.37 -5.72 -3.71
N ASN A 79 -7.65 -6.79 -4.05
CA ASN A 79 -6.99 -7.65 -3.05
C ASN A 79 -5.97 -6.88 -2.20
N CYS A 80 -5.27 -5.91 -2.81
CA CYS A 80 -4.35 -5.04 -2.09
C CYS A 80 -5.09 -4.19 -1.06
N LEU A 81 -6.14 -3.47 -1.48
CA LEU A 81 -6.90 -2.60 -0.60
C LEU A 81 -7.56 -3.37 0.55
N GLN A 82 -8.16 -4.53 0.26
CA GLN A 82 -8.77 -5.40 1.27
C GLN A 82 -7.75 -5.86 2.32
N ARG A 83 -6.52 -6.21 1.89
CA ARG A 83 -5.47 -6.63 2.83
C ARG A 83 -4.93 -5.46 3.66
N VAL A 84 -4.79 -4.28 3.07
CA VAL A 84 -4.42 -3.06 3.83
C VAL A 84 -5.49 -2.73 4.86
N ALA A 85 -6.77 -2.74 4.48
CA ALA A 85 -7.89 -2.52 5.39
C ALA A 85 -7.95 -3.56 6.52
N ALA A 86 -7.68 -4.84 6.20
CA ALA A 86 -7.60 -5.89 7.21
C ALA A 86 -6.46 -5.65 8.22
N ILE A 87 -5.27 -5.22 7.75
CA ILE A 87 -4.16 -4.85 8.64
C ILE A 87 -4.57 -3.69 9.54
N GLU A 88 -5.14 -2.62 8.98
CA GLU A 88 -5.61 -1.47 9.77
C GLU A 88 -6.63 -1.88 10.83
N HIS A 89 -7.60 -2.72 10.46
CA HIS A 89 -8.64 -3.20 11.38
C HIS A 89 -8.07 -4.03 12.53
N GLU A 90 -7.12 -4.93 12.26
CA GLU A 90 -6.44 -5.74 13.28
C GLU A 90 -5.69 -4.89 14.32
N HIS A 91 -5.27 -3.68 13.94
CA HIS A 91 -4.56 -2.74 14.79
C HIS A 91 -5.42 -1.63 15.40
N GLY A 92 -6.75 -1.81 15.43
CA GLY A 92 -7.68 -0.91 16.11
C GLY A 92 -8.33 0.15 15.21
N GLY A 93 -8.02 0.13 13.92
CA GLY A 93 -8.54 1.04 12.91
C GLY A 93 -7.95 2.45 12.97
N SER A 94 -8.05 3.18 11.86
CA SER A 94 -7.60 4.58 11.74
C SER A 94 -6.11 4.78 12.02
N ILE A 95 -5.26 3.83 11.60
CA ILE A 95 -3.80 3.94 11.72
C ILE A 95 -3.14 4.57 10.49
N PHE A 96 -3.87 4.67 9.37
CA PHE A 96 -3.39 5.33 8.15
C PHE A 96 -4.13 6.64 7.91
N ASP A 97 -3.40 7.74 7.72
CA ASP A 97 -3.95 9.02 7.26
C ASP A 97 -3.20 9.46 6.00
N GLU A 98 -2.08 10.16 6.14
CA GLU A 98 -1.22 10.53 5.00
C GLU A 98 -0.65 9.31 4.28
N GLU A 99 -0.50 8.19 4.99
CA GLU A 99 -0.01 6.92 4.45
C GLU A 99 -1.01 6.31 3.47
N LEU A 100 -2.31 6.51 3.67
CA LEU A 100 -3.34 6.01 2.75
C LEU A 100 -3.19 6.71 1.39
N ASP A 101 -2.95 8.01 1.37
CA ASP A 101 -2.70 8.75 0.13
C ASP A 101 -1.44 8.23 -0.59
N GLU A 102 -0.35 7.92 0.14
CA GLU A 102 0.86 7.34 -0.44
C GLU A 102 0.61 5.93 -1.01
N ILE A 103 -0.15 5.09 -0.32
CA ILE A 103 -0.60 3.77 -0.79
C ILE A 103 -1.37 3.91 -2.11
N LEU A 104 -2.33 4.84 -2.18
CA LEU A 104 -3.12 5.07 -3.38
C LEU A 104 -2.27 5.60 -4.54
N VAL A 105 -1.30 6.48 -4.28
CA VAL A 105 -0.35 6.97 -5.28
C VAL A 105 0.51 5.83 -5.82
N ILE A 106 0.99 4.92 -4.98
CA ILE A 106 1.76 3.74 -5.37
C ILE A 106 0.93 2.86 -6.32
N ILE A 107 -0.29 2.51 -5.93
CA ILE A 107 -1.17 1.63 -6.72
C ILE A 107 -1.50 2.28 -8.07
N ASN A 108 -1.90 3.55 -8.08
CA ASN A 108 -2.21 4.27 -9.32
C ASN A 108 -0.98 4.45 -10.23
N SER A 109 0.23 4.53 -9.66
CA SER A 109 1.47 4.58 -10.43
C SER A 109 1.81 3.24 -11.07
N ALA A 110 1.57 2.13 -10.36
CA ALA A 110 1.72 0.78 -10.89
C ALA A 110 0.84 0.54 -12.12
N THR A 111 -0.47 0.81 -12.02
CA THR A 111 -1.43 0.57 -13.12
C THR A 111 -1.13 1.42 -14.35
N LYS A 112 -0.75 2.69 -14.15
CA LYS A 112 -0.34 3.60 -15.23
C LYS A 112 0.94 3.14 -15.94
N ALA A 113 1.92 2.62 -15.20
CA ALA A 113 3.22 2.24 -15.79
C ALA A 113 3.11 1.09 -16.79
N VAL A 114 2.17 0.17 -16.58
CA VAL A 114 1.89 -0.95 -17.49
C VAL A 114 0.86 -0.60 -18.58
N GLY A 115 0.39 0.65 -18.63
CA GLY A 115 -0.51 1.14 -19.68
C GLY A 115 -1.94 0.58 -19.60
N LEU A 116 -2.40 0.24 -18.39
CA LEU A 116 -3.79 -0.17 -18.15
C LEU A 116 -4.65 1.08 -17.88
N ASP A 117 -5.80 1.15 -18.55
CA ASP A 117 -6.76 2.26 -18.41
C ASP A 117 -7.80 1.93 -17.32
N LEU A 118 -7.31 1.70 -16.10
CA LEU A 118 -8.18 1.46 -14.96
C LEU A 118 -8.68 2.79 -14.37
N PRO A 119 -9.91 2.82 -13.81
CA PRO A 119 -10.34 3.93 -12.98
C PRO A 119 -9.32 4.20 -11.88
N ALA A 120 -9.02 5.49 -11.64
CA ALA A 120 -8.13 5.85 -10.56
C ALA A 120 -8.71 5.40 -9.22
N VAL A 121 -7.90 4.67 -8.45
CA VAL A 121 -8.23 4.25 -7.09
C VAL A 121 -8.19 5.48 -6.19
N LYS A 122 -9.20 5.65 -5.34
CA LYS A 122 -9.33 6.78 -4.43
C LYS A 122 -9.59 6.31 -3.01
N ALA A 123 -9.54 7.22 -2.04
CA ALA A 123 -9.84 6.90 -0.64
C ALA A 123 -11.25 6.30 -0.49
N GLU A 124 -12.24 6.72 -1.28
CA GLU A 124 -13.57 6.10 -1.24
C GLU A 124 -13.54 4.61 -1.61
N SER A 125 -12.67 4.21 -2.54
CA SER A 125 -12.47 2.80 -2.91
C SER A 125 -11.89 1.96 -1.78
N TYR A 126 -11.16 2.59 -0.85
CA TYR A 126 -10.58 1.94 0.32
C TYR A 126 -11.65 1.71 1.40
N PHE A 127 -12.45 2.74 1.71
CA PHE A 127 -13.52 2.64 2.71
C PHE A 127 -14.69 1.72 2.29
N GLU A 128 -14.80 1.38 1.00
CA GLU A 128 -15.72 0.34 0.53
C GLU A 128 -15.26 -1.09 0.90
N MET A 129 -14.01 -1.26 1.35
CA MET A 129 -13.39 -2.55 1.66
C MET A 129 -13.36 -2.89 3.16
N GLU A 130 -13.62 -1.91 4.03
CA GLU A 130 -13.81 -2.09 5.49
C GLU A 130 -15.18 -2.70 5.82
#